data_AF-A0A957KZH7-F1
#
_entry.id   AF-A0A957KZH7-F1
#
_cell.length_a   1.000
_cell.length_b   1.000
_cell.length_c   1.000
_cell.angle_alpha   90.00
_cell.angle_beta   90.00
_cell.angle_gamma   90.00
#
_symmetry.space_group_name_H-M   'P 1'
#
loop_
_entity.id
_entity.type
_entity.pdbx_description
1 polymer ?
#
loop_
_entity_poly.entity_id
_entity_poly.type
_entity_poly.pdbx_seq_one_letter_code
_entity_poly.pdbx_strand_id
1 'polypeptide(L)' 'EQDKYALARADYGTLGMCLGFLFGSALGLFLWLVTQHLLLFPALVGAGMALGLMIGNYLEMHEREKEMNGVNGAI' A
#
# COMPACT_ATOMS: atom_id res chain seq x y z
N GLU A 1 -2.35 -11.16 26.38
CA GLU A 1 -2.26 -12.08 25.23
C GLU A 1 -3.06 -11.64 24.00
N GLN A 2 -3.71 -10.46 24.01
CA GLN A 2 -4.44 -9.93 22.84
C GLN A 2 -3.58 -9.07 21.89
N ASP A 3 -2.43 -8.54 22.33
CA ASP A 3 -1.54 -7.73 21.48
C ASP A 3 -0.84 -8.50 20.36
N LYS A 4 -0.63 -9.82 20.52
CA LYS A 4 0.07 -10.64 19.51
C LYS A 4 -0.78 -10.91 18.27
N TYR A 5 -2.10 -10.77 18.36
CA TYR A 5 -3.02 -10.99 17.24
C TYR A 5 -3.35 -9.70 16.48
N ALA A 6 -3.11 -8.53 17.08
CA ALA A 6 -3.16 -7.25 16.37
C ALA A 6 -1.99 -7.10 15.38
N LEU A 7 -0.82 -7.61 15.75
CA LEU A 7 0.40 -7.64 14.92
C LEU A 7 0.35 -8.65 13.76
N ALA A 8 -0.62 -9.58 13.75
CA ALA A 8 -0.73 -10.66 12.77
C ALA A 8 -1.81 -10.42 11.70
N ARG A 9 -2.63 -9.37 11.82
CA ARG A 9 -3.22 -8.77 10.63
C ARG A 9 -2.05 -8.11 9.92
N ALA A 10 -1.49 -8.79 8.93
CA ALA A 10 -0.55 -8.18 8.02
C ALA A 10 -1.13 -6.82 7.65
N ASP A 11 -0.45 -5.77 8.09
CA ASP A 11 -0.92 -4.40 7.97
C ASP A 11 -0.71 -4.02 6.51
N TYR A 12 -1.51 -4.64 5.62
CA TYR A 12 -1.39 -4.54 4.17
C TYR A 12 -1.59 -3.09 3.73
N GLY A 13 -2.34 -2.31 4.51
CA GLY A 13 -2.41 -0.85 4.40
C GLY A 13 -1.04 -0.18 4.64
N THR A 14 -0.39 -0.46 5.76
CA THR A 14 0.95 0.09 6.06
C THR A 14 2.01 -0.41 5.09
N LEU A 15 1.95 -1.68 4.69
CA LEU A 15 2.90 -2.30 3.76
C LEU A 15 2.73 -1.74 2.35
N GLY A 16 1.49 -1.55 1.90
CA GLY A 16 1.14 -0.87 0.65
C GLY A 16 1.55 0.61 0.66
N MET A 17 1.40 1.31 1.78
CA MET A 17 1.86 2.68 1.95
C MET A 17 3.39 2.79 1.87
N CYS A 18 4.13 1.90 2.55
CA CYS A 18 5.59 1.83 2.48
C CYS A 18 6.10 1.50 1.08
N LEU A 19 5.47 0.55 0.39
CA LEU A 19 5.82 0.21 -1.00
C LEU A 19 5.52 1.38 -1.95
N GLY A 20 4.34 1.99 -1.83
CA GLY A 20 3.95 3.15 -2.62
C GLY A 20 4.88 4.34 -2.40
N PHE A 21 5.33 4.55 -1.16
CA PHE A 21 6.32 5.56 -0.83
C PHE A 21 7.68 5.27 -1.47
N LEU A 22 8.23 4.07 -1.29
CA LEU A 22 9.52 3.67 -1.88
C LEU A 22 9.50 3.77 -3.41
N PHE A 23 8.43 3.30 -4.04
CA PHE A 23 8.30 3.30 -5.49
C PHE A 23 8.04 4.71 -6.05
N GLY A 24 7.15 5.47 -5.42
CA GLY A 24 6.84 6.86 -5.79
C GLY A 24 8.03 7.80 -5.58
N SER A 25 8.82 7.60 -4.52
CA SER A 25 10.04 8.36 -4.28
C SER A 25 11.17 7.99 -5.24
N ALA A 26 11.38 6.71 -5.55
CA ALA A 26 12.36 6.30 -6.56
C ALA A 26 12.02 6.86 -7.96
N LEU A 27 10.75 6.76 -8.39
CA LEU A 27 10.29 7.32 -9.66
C LEU A 27 10.35 8.85 -9.67
N GLY A 28 9.95 9.50 -8.57
CA GLY A 28 10.04 10.94 -8.41
C GLY A 28 11.48 11.43 -8.55
N LEU A 29 12.44 10.74 -7.92
CA LEU A 29 13.87 11.09 -7.94
C LEU A 29 14.48 10.90 -9.33
N PHE A 30 14.13 9.80 -9.99
CA PHE A 30 14.52 9.54 -11.37
C PHE A 30 13.99 10.62 -12.32
N LEU A 31 12.70 10.96 -12.21
CA LEU A 31 12.09 11.98 -13.06
C LEU A 31 12.63 13.39 -12.76
N TRP A 32 12.94 13.69 -11.50
CA TRP A 32 13.57 14.95 -11.13
C TRP A 32 14.96 15.10 -11.74
N LEU A 33 15.76 14.03 -11.74
CA LEU A 33 17.08 13.97 -12.37
C LEU A 33 17.02 14.23 -13.88
N VAL A 34 15.97 13.74 -14.55
CA VAL A 34 15.78 13.88 -16.01
C VAL A 34 15.21 15.25 -16.38
N THR A 35 14.23 15.74 -15.63
CA THR A 35 13.42 16.90 -16.05
C THR A 35 13.85 18.22 -15.41
N GLN A 36 14.68 18.19 -14.36
CA GLN A 36 15.07 19.33 -13.49
C GLN A 36 13.92 20.16 -12.90
N HIS A 37 12.66 19.76 -13.13
CA HIS A 37 11.49 20.41 -12.58
C HIS A 37 11.20 19.91 -11.16
N LEU A 38 11.47 20.77 -10.17
CA LEU A 38 11.26 20.52 -8.74
C LEU A 38 9.83 20.15 -8.35
N LEU A 39 8.82 20.58 -9.12
CA LEU A 39 7.41 20.35 -8.81
C LEU A 39 6.92 18.92 -9.10
N LEU A 40 7.60 18.19 -9.97
CA LEU A 40 7.21 16.81 -10.33
C LEU A 40 7.52 15.82 -9.21
N PHE A 41 8.56 16.08 -8.43
CA PHE A 41 9.00 15.20 -7.35
C PHE A 41 7.92 14.96 -6.28
N PRO A 42 7.36 15.98 -5.61
CA PRO A 42 6.32 15.77 -4.60
C PRO A 42 5.01 15.22 -5.19
N ALA A 43 4.70 15.57 -6.44
CA ALA A 43 3.50 15.06 -7.12
C ALA A 43 3.58 13.54 -7.36
N LEU A 44 4.73 13.03 -7.78
CA LEU A 44 4.97 11.60 -8.01
C LEU A 44 5.05 10.79 -6.71
N VAL A 45 5.69 11.36 -5.68
CA VAL A 45 5.72 10.74 -4.34
C VAL A 45 4.29 10.61 -3.79
N GLY A 46 3.50 11.68 -3.87
CA GLY A 46 2.11 11.68 -3.41
C GLY A 46 1.24 10.72 -4.21
N ALA A 47 1.37 10.71 -5.53
CA ALA A 47 0.65 9.77 -6.40
C ALA A 47 1.03 8.30 -6.11
N GLY A 48 2.33 8.02 -5.89
CA GLY A 48 2.81 6.69 -5.53
C GLY A 48 2.29 6.20 -4.19
N MET A 49 2.26 7.07 -3.17
CA MET A 49 1.64 6.75 -1.88
C MET A 49 0.13 6.47 -2.00
N ALA A 50 -0.59 7.29 -2.76
CA ALA A 50 -2.03 7.11 -2.95
C ALA A 50 -2.34 5.78 -3.66
N LEU A 51 -1.58 5.43 -4.70
CA LEU A 51 -1.70 4.14 -5.38
C LEU A 51 -1.33 2.96 -4.48
N GLY A 52 -0.24 3.08 -3.71
CA GLY A 52 0.18 2.05 -2.77
C GLY A 52 -0.86 1.78 -1.67
N LEU A 53 -1.50 2.83 -1.14
CA LEU A 53 -2.62 2.70 -0.20
C LEU A 53 -3.84 2.05 -0.85
N MET A 54 -4.19 2.44 -2.07
CA MET A 54 -5.33 1.88 -2.78
C MET A 54 -5.14 0.37 -3.04
N ILE A 55 -3.92 -0.03 -3.43
CA ILE A 55 -3.55 -1.44 -3.64
C ILE A 55 -3.53 -2.21 -2.31
N GLY A 56 -2.92 -1.64 -1.26
CA GLY A 56 -2.87 -2.25 0.06
C GLY A 56 -4.26 -2.48 0.65
N ASN A 57 -5.15 -1.50 0.52
CA ASN A 57 -6.53 -1.59 0.97
C ASN A 57 -7.35 -2.58 0.12
N TYR A 58 -7.11 -2.63 -1.20
CA TYR A 58 -7.74 -3.63 -2.07
C TYR A 58 -7.33 -5.06 -1.70
N LEU A 59 -6.05 -5.31 -1.43
CA LEU A 59 -5.58 -6.61 -0.94
C LEU A 59 -6.23 -6.96 0.41
N GLU A 60 -6.30 -6.02 1.34
CA GLU A 60 -6.93 -6.25 2.65
C GLU A 60 -8.40 -6.63 2.50
N MET A 61 -9.16 -5.94 1.64
CA MET A 61 -10.56 -6.29 1.37
C MET A 61 -10.71 -7.66 0.73
N HIS A 62 -9.85 -8.00 -0.23
CA HIS A 62 -9.90 -9.29 -0.92
C HIS A 62 -9.52 -10.46 0.00
N GLU A 63 -8.64 -10.23 0.99
CA GLU A 63 -8.27 -11.23 1.98
C GLU A 63 -9.40 -11.47 2.98
N ARG A 64 -10.05 -10.39 3.45
CA ARG A 64 -11.25 -10.48 4.31
C ARG A 64 -12.43 -11.15 3.61
N GLU A 65 -12.62 -10.92 2.32
CA GLU A 65 -13.69 -11.56 1.55
C GLU A 65 -13.47 -13.07 1.39
N LYS A 66 -12.21 -13.49 1.22
CA LYS A 66 -11.83 -14.92 1.23
C LYS A 66 -12.08 -15.57 2.59
N GLU A 67 -11.75 -14.91 3.69
CA GLU A 67 -12.03 -15.44 5.03
C GLU A 67 -13.54 -15.62 5.27
N MET A 68 -14.36 -14.63 4.89
CA MET A 68 -15.82 -14.73 5.04
C MET A 68 -16.44 -15.83 4.17
N ASN A 69 -15.98 -15.98 2.92
CA ASN A 69 -16.46 -17.05 2.03
C ASN A 69 -15.97 -18.45 2.46
N GLY A 70 -14.77 -18.54 3.05
CA GLY A 70 -14.26 -19.80 3.62
C GLY A 70 -15.04 -20.26 4.85
N VAL A 71 -15.50 -19.32 5.68
CA VAL A 71 -16.37 -19.63 6.84
C VAL A 71 -17.77 -20.05 6.39
N ASN A 72 -18.34 -19.41 5.36
CA ASN A 72 -19.66 -19.76 4.84
C ASN A 72 -19.70 -21.11 4.07
N GLY A 73 -18.56 -21.59 3.58
CA GLY A 73 -18.45 -22.91 2.93
C GLY A 73 -18.19 -24.08 3.89
N ALA A 74 -17.96 -23.79 5.18
CA ALA A 74 -17.66 -24.78 6.22
C ALA A 74 -18.86 -25.09 7.15
N ILE A 75 -20.02 -24.47 6.89
CA ILE A 75 -21.30 -24.69 7.59
C ILE A 75 -22.27 -25.49 6.71
#